data_AF-A0A970GRN5-F1
#
_entry.id   AF-A0A970GRN5-F1
#
_cell.length_a   1.000
_cell.length_b   1.000
_cell.length_c   1.000
_cell.angle_alpha   90.00
_cell.angle_beta   90.00
_cell.angle_gamma   90.00
#
_symmetry.space_group_name_H-M   'P 1'
#
loop_
_entity.id
_entity.type
_entity.pdbx_description
1 polymer ?
#
loop_
_entity_poly.entity_id
_entity_poly.type
_entity_poly.pdbx_seq_one_letter_code
_entity_poly.pdbx_strand_id
1 'polypeptide(L)'
;MLRKGIKEYIEKIQNPRFKSLFNNYLAYNENSIIKNFLDLKTDNLNGNLDYIDENLVSEINRAFSNTHPLKISVEEIVAELNGTYPVTELDLLAQDIKERVMEIIERKIREMEKINYNDIIINLVN
;
A
#
# COMPACT_ATOMS: atom_id res chain seq x y z
N MET A 1 11.91 -28.49 1.38
CA MET A 1 12.22 -27.30 0.55
C MET A 1 10.97 -26.48 0.25
N LEU A 2 9.89 -27.07 -0.26
CA LEU A 2 8.64 -26.35 -0.59
C LEU A 2 8.04 -25.55 0.60
N ARG A 3 7.93 -26.18 1.78
CA ARG A 3 7.36 -25.55 2.99
C ARG A 3 8.13 -24.33 3.47
N LYS A 4 9.46 -24.39 3.38
CA LYS A 4 10.34 -23.27 3.74
C LYS A 4 10.12 -22.10 2.79
N GLY A 5 9.99 -22.37 1.49
CA GLY A 5 9.66 -21.35 0.48
C GLY A 5 8.27 -20.73 0.68
N ILE A 6 7.25 -21.54 1.01
CA ILE A 6 5.90 -21.03 1.31
C ILE A 6 5.94 -20.14 2.56
N LYS A 7 6.63 -20.57 3.61
CA LYS A 7 6.82 -19.76 4.83
C LYS A 7 7.45 -18.41 4.51
N GLU A 8 8.58 -18.42 3.80
CA GLU A 8 9.29 -17.19 3.40
C GLU A 8 8.44 -16.27 2.53
N TYR A 9 7.59 -16.84 1.66
CA TYR A 9 6.66 -16.07 0.83
C TYR A 9 5.60 -15.37 1.67
N ILE A 10 4.95 -16.09 2.60
CA ILE A 10 3.93 -15.51 3.49
C ILE A 10 4.54 -14.40 4.35
N GLU A 11 5.72 -14.64 4.94
CA GLU A 11 6.41 -13.63 5.76
C GLU A 11 6.78 -12.38 4.96
N LYS A 12 7.17 -12.54 3.69
CA LYS A 12 7.42 -11.40 2.80
C LYS A 12 6.15 -10.61 2.48
N ILE A 13 5.02 -11.28 2.27
CA ILE A 13 3.75 -10.61 1.94
C ILE A 13 3.10 -9.97 3.16
N GLN A 14 3.22 -10.57 4.34
CA GLN A 14 2.73 -10.00 5.59
C GLN A 14 3.61 -8.86 6.14
N ASN A 15 4.73 -8.54 5.45
CA ASN A 15 5.58 -7.42 5.81
C ASN A 15 4.78 -6.09 5.86
N PRO A 16 5.10 -5.17 6.78
CA PRO A 16 4.42 -3.87 6.91
C PRO A 16 4.23 -3.11 5.58
N ARG A 17 5.21 -3.18 4.67
CA ARG A 17 5.17 -2.51 3.36
C ARG A 17 4.03 -3.01 2.46
N PHE A 18 3.75 -4.31 2.47
CA PHE A 18 2.68 -4.89 1.65
C PHE A 18 1.35 -4.89 2.39
N LYS A 19 1.39 -4.93 3.73
CA LYS A 19 0.20 -4.85 4.58
C LYS A 19 -0.62 -3.57 4.33
N SER A 20 0.03 -2.43 4.06
CA SER A 20 -0.67 -1.19 3.70
C SER A 20 -1.44 -1.30 2.38
N LEU A 21 -0.87 -1.98 1.36
CA LEU A 21 -1.55 -2.23 0.08
C LEU A 21 -2.81 -3.08 0.29
N PHE A 22 -2.72 -4.14 1.09
CA PHE A 22 -3.87 -4.98 1.39
C PHE A 22 -4.92 -4.26 2.24
N ASN A 23 -4.52 -3.43 3.21
CA ASN A 23 -5.48 -2.64 3.99
C ASN A 23 -6.30 -1.70 3.09
N ASN A 24 -5.67 -1.07 2.11
CA ASN A 24 -6.36 -0.22 1.14
C ASN A 24 -7.32 -1.05 0.26
N TYR A 25 -6.87 -2.21 -0.24
CA TYR A 25 -7.75 -3.12 -0.99
C TYR A 25 -8.95 -3.60 -0.15
N LEU A 26 -8.74 -3.94 1.12
CA LEU A 26 -9.76 -4.40 2.06
C LEU A 26 -10.78 -3.32 2.42
N ALA A 27 -10.41 -2.03 2.38
CA ALA A 27 -11.35 -0.92 2.60
C ALA A 27 -12.50 -0.89 1.57
N TYR A 28 -12.28 -1.47 0.38
CA TYR A 28 -13.30 -1.61 -0.66
C TYR A 28 -13.79 -3.06 -0.84
N ASN A 29 -13.17 -4.02 -0.15
CA ASN A 29 -13.41 -5.46 -0.28
C ASN A 29 -13.44 -6.14 1.11
N GLU A 30 -14.36 -5.72 1.97
CA GLU A 30 -14.37 -6.10 3.40
C GLU A 30 -14.49 -7.62 3.66
N ASN A 31 -15.08 -8.36 2.72
CA ASN A 31 -15.29 -9.82 2.80
C ASN A 31 -14.20 -10.65 2.10
N SER A 32 -13.07 -10.02 1.74
CA SER A 32 -11.96 -10.67 1.06
C SER A 32 -11.32 -11.79 1.87
N ILE A 33 -10.92 -12.88 1.20
CA ILE A 33 -10.18 -13.98 1.84
C ILE A 33 -8.74 -13.58 2.23
N ILE A 34 -8.23 -12.47 1.70
CA ILE A 34 -6.94 -11.89 2.10
C ILE A 34 -6.92 -11.55 3.59
N LYS A 35 -8.05 -11.18 4.19
CA LYS A 35 -8.11 -10.86 5.62
C LYS A 35 -7.65 -12.03 6.48
N ASN A 36 -8.15 -13.23 6.17
CA ASN A 36 -7.75 -14.46 6.85
C ASN A 36 -6.26 -14.77 6.62
N PHE A 37 -5.76 -14.48 5.43
CA PHE A 37 -4.35 -14.68 5.08
C PHE A 37 -3.40 -13.71 5.83
N LEU A 38 -3.79 -12.46 6.04
CA LEU A 38 -2.97 -11.49 6.79
C LEU A 38 -2.85 -11.84 8.28
N ASP A 39 -3.82 -12.58 8.82
CA ASP A 39 -3.85 -13.03 10.21
C ASP A 39 -3.22 -14.42 10.42
N LEU A 40 -2.78 -15.09 9.34
CA LEU A 40 -2.14 -16.39 9.41
C LEU A 40 -0.82 -16.33 10.18
N LYS A 41 -0.71 -17.13 11.25
CA LYS A 41 0.56 -17.38 11.93
C LYS A 41 1.36 -18.44 11.17
N THR A 42 2.55 -18.05 10.71
CA THR A 42 3.49 -18.92 9.97
C THR A 42 4.10 -20.02 10.83
N ASP A 43 3.94 -19.95 12.15
CA ASP A 43 4.41 -20.95 13.11
C ASP A 43 3.60 -22.26 13.04
N ASN A 44 2.36 -22.21 12.51
CA ASN A 44 1.45 -23.35 12.43
C ASN A 44 1.00 -23.68 11.00
N LEU A 45 1.94 -23.59 10.05
CA LEU A 45 1.73 -23.83 8.61
C LEU A 45 1.03 -25.16 8.28
N ASN A 46 1.22 -26.21 9.08
CA ASN A 46 0.66 -27.54 8.78
C ASN A 46 -0.88 -27.59 8.81
N GLY A 47 -1.55 -26.72 9.59
CA GLY A 47 -3.02 -26.58 9.57
C GLY A 47 -3.52 -25.47 8.66
N ASN A 48 -2.60 -24.66 8.10
CA ASN A 48 -2.89 -23.42 7.40
C ASN A 48 -2.60 -23.49 5.89
N LEU A 49 -1.91 -24.53 5.42
CA LEU A 49 -1.60 -24.74 4.00
C LEU A 49 -2.85 -24.92 3.14
N ASP A 50 -3.93 -25.46 3.71
CA ASP A 50 -5.21 -25.67 3.02
C ASP A 50 -5.90 -24.33 2.65
N TYR A 51 -5.50 -23.22 3.25
CA TYR A 51 -6.01 -21.88 2.92
C TYR A 51 -5.24 -21.21 1.77
N ILE A 52 -4.14 -21.80 1.32
CA ILE A 52 -3.35 -21.27 0.20
C ILE A 52 -3.79 -21.99 -1.08
N ASP A 53 -4.88 -21.49 -1.64
CA ASP A 53 -5.46 -21.98 -2.88
C ASP A 53 -5.30 -20.99 -4.04
N GLU A 54 -5.75 -21.39 -5.23
CA GLU A 54 -5.71 -20.55 -6.43
C GLU A 54 -6.54 -19.27 -6.26
N ASN A 55 -7.62 -19.31 -5.48
CA ASN A 55 -8.48 -18.14 -5.23
C ASN A 55 -7.72 -17.08 -4.45
N LEU A 56 -7.00 -17.48 -3.39
CA LEU A 56 -6.19 -16.57 -2.59
C LEU A 56 -5.08 -15.93 -3.44
N VAL A 57 -4.37 -16.73 -4.24
CA VAL A 57 -3.31 -16.22 -5.11
C VAL A 57 -3.88 -15.25 -6.15
N SER A 58 -5.03 -15.56 -6.73
CA SER A 58 -5.74 -14.69 -7.67
C SER A 58 -6.14 -13.37 -7.03
N GLU A 59 -6.64 -13.40 -5.80
CA GLU A 59 -7.04 -12.18 -5.09
C GLU A 59 -5.84 -11.34 -4.65
N ILE A 60 -4.75 -11.95 -4.20
CA ILE A 60 -3.48 -11.26 -3.95
C ILE A 60 -3.00 -10.53 -5.22
N ASN A 61 -3.06 -11.20 -6.37
CA ASN A 61 -2.69 -10.59 -7.65
C ASN A 61 -3.62 -9.44 -8.02
N ARG A 62 -4.93 -9.53 -7.74
CA ARG A 62 -5.88 -8.42 -7.94
C ARG A 62 -5.57 -7.25 -7.01
N ALA A 63 -5.27 -7.51 -5.74
CA ALA A 63 -4.87 -6.47 -4.79
C ALA A 63 -3.59 -5.75 -5.25
N PHE A 64 -2.63 -6.46 -5.83
CA PHE A 64 -1.44 -5.83 -6.42
C PHE A 64 -1.71 -5.13 -7.76
N SER A 65 -2.61 -5.67 -8.59
CA SER A 65 -2.92 -5.10 -9.91
C SER A 65 -3.82 -3.86 -9.82
N ASN A 66 -4.68 -3.80 -8.80
CA ASN A 66 -5.56 -2.67 -8.50
C ASN A 66 -4.83 -1.57 -7.71
N THR A 67 -3.50 -1.65 -7.57
CA THR A 67 -2.72 -0.65 -6.88
C THR A 67 -1.57 -0.18 -7.75
N HIS A 68 -1.47 1.14 -7.92
CA HIS A 68 -0.37 1.84 -8.56
C HIS A 68 0.45 2.51 -7.46
N PRO A 69 1.43 1.80 -6.87
CA PRO A 69 2.24 2.37 -5.80
C PRO A 69 3.15 3.47 -6.36
N LEU A 70 2.90 4.71 -5.96
CA LEU A 70 3.78 5.84 -6.23
C LEU A 70 4.72 6.05 -5.05
N LYS A 71 6.02 6.02 -5.31
CA LYS A 71 7.02 6.38 -4.31
C LYS A 71 7.13 7.90 -4.25
N ILE A 72 6.90 8.46 -3.08
CA ILE A 72 7.09 9.88 -2.78
C ILE A 72 8.00 9.95 -1.57
N SER A 73 9.09 10.70 -1.67
CA SER A 73 10.00 10.87 -0.53
C SER A 73 9.60 12.08 0.31
N VAL A 74 10.03 12.11 1.58
CA VAL A 74 9.80 13.29 2.43
C VAL A 74 10.51 14.52 1.86
N GLU A 75 11.70 14.34 1.27
CA GLU A 75 12.46 15.41 0.63
C GLU A 75 11.72 15.99 -0.58
N GLU A 76 11.06 15.16 -1.39
CA GLU A 76 10.21 15.62 -2.50
C GLU A 76 9.07 16.51 -1.99
N ILE A 77 8.46 16.15 -0.87
CA ILE A 77 7.38 16.94 -0.25
C ILE A 77 7.95 18.25 0.31
N VAL A 78 9.04 18.19 1.07
CA VAL A 78 9.67 19.35 1.70
C VAL A 78 10.19 20.34 0.66
N ALA A 79 10.70 19.88 -0.48
CA ALA A 79 11.17 20.74 -1.56
C ALA A 79 10.06 21.60 -2.19
N GLU A 80 8.81 21.13 -2.13
CA GLU A 80 7.64 21.85 -2.65
C GLU A 80 6.98 22.74 -1.59
N LEU A 81 7.28 22.52 -0.30
CA LEU A 81 6.77 23.35 0.80
C LEU A 81 7.60 24.62 0.94
N ASN A 82 6.97 25.77 0.69
CA ASN A 82 7.57 27.08 0.88
C ASN A 82 6.70 27.93 1.80
N GLY A 83 7.16 28.17 3.03
CA GLY A 83 6.41 28.98 3.97
C GLY A 83 6.91 28.87 5.40
N THR A 84 6.33 29.68 6.28
CA THR A 84 6.47 29.54 7.73
C THR A 84 5.08 29.55 8.32
N TYR A 85 4.77 28.54 9.13
CA TYR A 85 3.45 28.36 9.72
C TYR A 85 3.60 28.49 11.23
N PRO A 86 2.82 29.37 11.90
CA PRO A 86 2.77 29.36 13.35
C PRO A 86 2.11 28.06 13.83
N VAL A 87 2.48 27.59 15.03
CA VAL A 87 1.95 26.35 15.61
C VAL A 87 0.42 26.40 15.78
N THR A 88 -0.16 27.58 15.88
CA THR A 88 -1.62 27.79 15.95
C THR A 88 -2.34 27.53 14.63
N GLU A 89 -1.61 27.38 13.52
CA GLU A 89 -2.14 27.24 12.16
C GLU A 89 -1.71 25.91 11.50
N LEU A 90 -1.58 24.84 12.29
CA LEU A 90 -1.24 23.50 11.76
C LEU A 90 -2.23 23.00 10.69
N ASP A 91 -3.48 23.44 10.75
CA ASP A 91 -4.49 23.11 9.74
C ASP A 91 -4.12 23.69 8.36
N LEU A 92 -3.54 24.90 8.31
CA LEU A 92 -3.06 25.50 7.06
C LEU A 92 -1.87 24.72 6.50
N LEU A 93 -0.94 24.30 7.36
CA LEU A 93 0.17 23.44 6.96
C LEU A 93 -0.33 22.12 6.39
N ALA A 94 -1.32 21.48 7.03
CA ALA A 94 -1.90 20.23 6.55
C ALA A 94 -2.57 20.39 5.17
N GLN A 95 -3.23 21.52 4.94
CA GLN A 95 -3.84 21.83 3.65
C GLN A 95 -2.78 22.04 2.56
N ASP A 96 -1.73 22.80 2.83
CA ASP A 96 -0.66 23.06 1.85
C ASP A 96 0.07 21.75 1.51
N ILE A 97 0.39 20.92 2.52
CA ILE A 97 0.95 19.57 2.30
C ILE A 97 0.08 18.76 1.35
N LYS A 98 -1.25 18.77 1.56
CA LYS A 98 -2.18 18.04 0.70
C LYS A 98 -2.12 18.55 -0.74
N GLU A 99 -2.14 19.87 -0.94
CA GLU A 99 -2.06 20.48 -2.27
C GLU A 99 -0.74 20.12 -2.98
N ARG A 100 0.40 20.24 -2.29
CA ARG A 100 1.72 19.88 -2.85
C ARG A 100 1.86 18.40 -3.18
N VAL A 101 1.36 17.53 -2.31
CA VAL A 101 1.38 16.08 -2.56
C VAL A 101 0.54 15.75 -3.80
N MET A 102 -0.61 16.40 -4.00
CA MET A 102 -1.40 16.23 -5.21
C MET A 102 -0.64 16.68 -6.47
N GLU A 103 0.05 17.82 -6.44
CA GLU A 103 0.88 18.28 -7.57
C GLU A 103 2.01 17.29 -7.89
N ILE A 104 2.65 16.69 -6.88
CA ILE A 104 3.66 15.64 -7.06
C ILE A 104 3.04 14.41 -7.74
N ILE A 105 1.88 13.96 -7.28
CA ILE A 105 1.16 12.82 -7.86
C ILE A 105 0.84 13.09 -9.32
N GLU A 106 0.22 14.22 -9.63
CA GLU A 106 -0.15 14.62 -10.98
C GLU A 106 1.03 14.67 -11.94
N ARG A 107 2.21 15.14 -11.48
CA ARG A 107 3.44 15.11 -12.29
C ARG A 107 3.91 13.68 -12.55
N LYS A 108 3.90 12.81 -11.53
CA LYS A 108 4.38 11.42 -11.66
C LYS A 108 3.49 10.55 -12.54
N ILE A 109 2.19 10.83 -12.60
CA ILE A 109 1.24 10.06 -13.43
C ILE A 109 0.99 10.68 -14.81
N ARG A 110 1.53 11.88 -15.09
CA ARG A 110 1.23 12.64 -16.33
C ARG A 110 1.61 11.89 -17.61
N GLU A 111 2.60 11.00 -17.53
CA GLU A 111 3.09 10.18 -18.65
C GLU A 111 2.51 8.75 -18.64
N MET A 112 1.64 8.44 -17.68
CA MET A 112 1.06 7.10 -17.53
C MET A 112 -0.33 7.07 -18.16
N GLU A 113 -0.52 6.28 -19.21
CA GLU A 113 -1.83 6.14 -19.84
C GLU A 113 -2.81 5.38 -18.91
N LYS A 114 -4.00 5.94 -18.71
CA LYS A 114 -5.17 5.34 -18.03
C LYS A 114 -4.95 4.93 -16.57
N ILE A 115 -4.47 5.85 -15.74
CA ILE A 115 -4.49 5.66 -14.27
C ILE A 115 -5.82 6.12 -13.69
N ASN A 116 -6.48 5.21 -12.98
CA ASN A 116 -7.58 5.54 -12.08
C ASN A 116 -6.98 6.05 -10.75
N TYR A 117 -7.33 7.28 -10.36
CA TYR A 117 -6.80 7.90 -9.14
C TYR A 117 -7.08 7.11 -7.87
N ASN A 118 -8.20 6.35 -7.85
CA ASN A 118 -8.55 5.50 -6.71
C ASN A 118 -7.60 4.31 -6.51
N ASP A 119 -6.83 3.97 -7.54
CA ASP A 119 -5.87 2.88 -7.50
C ASP A 119 -4.48 3.38 -7.10
N ILE A 120 -4.26 4.70 -6.98
CA ILE A 120 -2.98 5.28 -6.56
C ILE A 120 -2.78 5.08 -5.06
N ILE A 121 -1.68 4.43 -4.70
CA ILE A 121 -1.24 4.34 -3.30
C ILE A 121 0.08 5.07 -3.13
N ILE A 122 0.11 6.03 -2.22
CA ILE A 122 1.34 6.74 -1.86
C ILE A 122 2.16 5.87 -0.91
N ASN A 123 3.36 5.52 -1.33
CA ASN A 123 4.35 4.88 -0.48
C ASN A 123 5.41 5.91 -0.09
N LEU A 124 5.33 6.40 1.15
CA LEU A 124 6.31 7.32 1.71
C LEU A 124 7.63 6.60 1.96
N VAL A 125 8.72 7.16 1.43
CA VAL A 125 10.08 6.65 1.61
C VAL A 125 10.94 7.72 2.28
N ASN A 126 11.82 7.29 3.18
CA ASN A 126 12.84 8.11 3.84
C ASN A 126 14.23 7.79 3.30
#